data_AF-A0A0P9VDR2-F1
#
_entry.id   AF-A0A0P9VDR2-F1
#
_cell.length_a   1.000
_cell.length_b   1.000
_cell.length_c   1.000
_cell.angle_alpha   90.00
_cell.angle_beta   90.00
_cell.angle_gamma   90.00
#
_symmetry.space_group_name_H-M   'P 1'
#
loop_
_entity.id
_entity.type
_entity.pdbx_description
1 polymer ?
#
loop_
_entity_poly.entity_id
_entity_poly.type
_entity_poly.pdbx_seq_one_letter_code
_entity_poly.pdbx_strand_id
1 'polypeptide(L)' 'MRNKFPGHCLSCMRWTPAGEGHPQKTGGALRGLIKWRVKCVQCVERDRSLARHAYNSTKR' A
#
# COMPACT_ATOMS: atom_id res chain seq x y z
N MET A 1 10.64 -2.80 -4.24
CA MET A 1 10.78 -1.42 -4.73
C MET A 1 10.23 -0.45 -3.70
N ARG A 2 11.00 0.58 -3.32
CA ARG A 2 10.56 1.66 -2.43
C ARG A 2 10.03 2.87 -3.22
N ASN A 3 9.26 3.74 -2.59
CA ASN A 3 8.75 4.96 -3.22
C ASN A 3 9.89 5.92 -3.55
N LYS A 4 9.89 6.47 -4.77
CA LYS A 4 10.83 7.53 -5.18
C LYS A 4 10.39 8.91 -4.68
N PHE A 5 9.08 9.12 -4.57
CA PHE A 5 8.49 10.40 -4.14
C PHE A 5 7.85 10.25 -2.76
N PRO A 6 8.07 11.21 -1.84
CA PRO A 6 7.39 11.20 -0.56
C PRO A 6 5.89 11.48 -0.73
N GLY A 7 5.11 11.17 0.30
CA GLY A 7 3.68 11.49 0.31
C GLY A 7 2.95 10.88 1.50
N HIS A 8 1.65 11.15 1.60
CA HIS A 8 0.82 10.54 2.63
C HIS A 8 0.48 9.10 2.31
N CYS A 9 0.65 8.22 3.30
CA CYS A 9 0.28 6.82 3.20
C CYS A 9 -1.22 6.69 2.89
N LEU A 10 -1.56 5.94 1.85
CA LEU A 10 -2.92 5.67 1.43
C LEU A 10 -3.81 5.08 2.53
N SER A 11 -3.23 4.35 3.49
CA SER A 11 -4.00 3.60 4.50
C SER A 11 -4.06 4.27 5.87
N CYS A 12 -3.04 5.00 6.28
CA CYS A 12 -2.98 5.63 7.61
C CYS A 12 -2.78 7.14 7.57
N MET A 13 -2.71 7.74 6.38
CA MET A 13 -2.51 9.18 6.16
C MET A 13 -1.20 9.76 6.73
N ARG A 14 -0.35 8.95 7.37
CA ARG A 14 0.96 9.37 7.87
C ARG A 14 1.87 9.80 6.72
N TRP A 15 2.60 10.91 6.91
CA TRP A 15 3.65 11.32 5.98
C TRP A 15 4.71 10.21 5.86
N THR A 16 5.03 9.84 4.63
CA THR A 16 6.00 8.80 4.29
C THR A 16 7.14 9.43 3.47
N PRO A 17 8.36 9.50 4.02
CA PRO A 17 9.54 9.96 3.29
C PRO A 17 9.83 9.14 2.02
N ALA A 18 10.66 9.68 1.13
CA ALA A 18 11.19 8.92 0.01
C ALA A 18 12.03 7.74 0.54
N GLY A 19 11.87 6.55 -0.04
CA GLY A 19 12.55 5.34 0.43
C GLY A 19 11.84 4.56 1.55
N GLU A 20 10.84 5.15 2.22
CA GLU A 20 10.16 4.54 3.39
C GLU A 20 8.74 4.01 3.10
N GLY A 21 8.35 3.98 1.84
CA GLY A 21 7.05 3.51 1.38
C GLY A 21 7.15 2.58 0.20
N HIS A 22 6.01 2.05 -0.21
CA HIS A 22 5.84 1.27 -1.42
C HIS A 22 4.88 2.01 -2.36
N PRO A 23 5.23 2.12 -3.66
CA PRO A 23 4.30 2.66 -4.64
C PRO A 23 3.16 1.66 -4.84
N GLN A 24 1.92 2.14 -4.70
CA GLN A 24 0.71 1.38 -4.95
C GLN A 24 -0.05 2.02 -6.10
N LYS A 25 -0.35 1.20 -7.12
CA LYS A 25 -1.28 1.59 -8.17
C LYS A 25 -2.67 1.63 -7.55
N THR A 26 -3.28 2.81 -7.50
CA THR A 26 -4.71 2.93 -7.22
C THR A 26 -5.45 2.99 -8.55
N GLY A 27 -6.48 2.16 -8.70
CA GLY A 27 -7.41 2.29 -9.82
C GLY A 27 -8.12 3.63 -9.70
N GLY A 28 -7.91 4.52 -10.67
CA GLY A 28 -8.72 5.73 -10.78
C GLY A 28 -10.13 5.35 -11.25
N ALA A 29 -11.16 5.95 -10.65
CA ALA A 29 -12.56 5.81 -11.10
C ALA A 29 -12.78 6.30 -12.55
N LEU A 30 -11.87 7.13 -13.06
CA LEU A 30 -11.83 7.57 -14.46
C LEU A 30 -10.92 6.62 -15.27
N ARG A 31 -11.52 5.94 -16.25
CA ARG A 31 -10.84 5.07 -17.23
C ARG A 31 -9.60 5.79 -17.79
N GLY A 32 -8.41 5.30 -17.43
CA GLY A 32 -7.12 5.76 -17.98
C GLY A 32 -6.19 6.50 -17.01
N LEU A 33 -6.67 7.00 -15.86
CA LEU A 33 -5.80 7.69 -14.90
C LEU A 33 -5.33 6.76 -13.79
N ILE A 34 -4.22 6.05 -14.02
CA ILE A 34 -3.51 5.33 -12.95
C ILE A 34 -2.94 6.37 -11.98
N LYS A 35 -3.54 6.50 -10.79
CA LYS A 35 -2.97 7.32 -9.72
C LYS A 35 -2.03 6.46 -8.90
N TRP A 36 -0.77 6.88 -8.84
CA TRP A 36 0.21 6.29 -7.92
C TRP A 36 0.06 6.94 -6.55
N ARG A 37 -0.15 6.10 -5.53
CA ARG A 37 -0.15 6.49 -4.13
C ARG A 37 0.99 5.79 -3.41
N VAL A 38 1.40 6.30 -2.26
CA VAL A 38 2.39 5.65 -1.41
C VAL A 38 1.67 4.90 -0.29
N LYS A 39 2.15 3.71 0.06
CA LYS A 39 1.75 2.99 1.27
C LYS A 39 2.98 2.76 2.15
N CYS A 40 2.95 3.17 3.41
CA CYS A 40 4.10 3.01 4.30
C CYS A 40 4.40 1.53 4.60
N VAL A 41 5.64 1.23 5.00
CA VAL A 41 6.10 -0.16 5.27
C VAL A 41 5.18 -0.90 6.23
N GLN A 42 4.86 -0.27 7.37
CA GLN A 42 4.04 -0.85 8.41
C GLN A 42 2.65 -1.26 7.89
N CYS A 43 2.03 -0.42 7.07
CA CYS A 43 0.72 -0.74 6.48
C CYS A 43 0.82 -1.86 5.43
N VAL A 44 1.93 -1.96 4.70
CA VAL A 44 2.16 -3.08 3.76
C VAL A 44 2.34 -4.39 4.51
N GLU A 45 3.09 -4.40 5.61
CA GLU A 45 3.29 -5.59 6.44
C GLU A 45 1.98 -6.04 7.08
N ARG A 46 1.19 -5.09 7.61
CA ARG A 46 -0.14 -5.38 8.15
C ARG A 46 -1.06 -6.06 7.12
N ASP A 47 -1.13 -5.53 5.91
CA ASP A 47 -1.92 -6.12 4.82
C ASP A 47 -1.47 -7.55 4.50
N ARG A 48 -0.15 -7.79 4.43
CA ARG A 48 0.41 -9.13 4.17
C ARG A 48 0.07 -10.11 5.27
N SER A 49 0.13 -9.69 6.53
CA SER A 49 -0.28 -10.51 7.67
C SER A 49 -1.76 -10.83 7.61
N LEU A 50 -2.62 -9.84 7.33
CA LEU A 50 -4.07 -10.07 7.16
C LEU A 50 -4.36 -11.07 6.03
N ALA A 51 -3.70 -10.92 4.87
CA ALA A 51 -3.86 -11.83 3.75
C ALA A 51 -3.40 -13.27 4.11
N ARG A 52 -2.29 -13.41 4.84
CA ARG A 52 -1.81 -14.70 5.35
C ARG A 52 -2.83 -15.34 6.29
N HIS A 53 -3.35 -14.57 7.23
CA HIS A 53 -4.36 -15.07 8.17
C HIS A 53 -5.63 -15.53 7.44
N ALA A 54 -6.14 -14.72 6.51
CA ALA A 54 -7.31 -15.07 5.71
C ALA A 54 -7.10 -16.40 4.94
N TYR A 55 -5.94 -16.56 4.28
CA TYR A 55 -5.60 -17.81 3.60
C TYR A 55 -5.57 -19.02 4.53
N ASN A 56 -4.95 -18.89 5.70
CA ASN A 56 -4.88 -19.97 6.68
C ASN A 56 -6.25 -20.32 7.26
N SER A 57 -7.14 -19.34 7.45
CA SER A 57 -8.51 -19.55 7.91
C SER A 57 -9.37 -20.31 6.90
N THR A 58 -9.12 -20.15 5.60
CA THR A 58 -9.85 -20.89 4.53
C THR A 58 -9.37 -22.32 4.31
N LYS A 59 -8.26 -22.72 4.93
CA LYS A 59 -7.67 -24.07 4.82
C LYS A 59 -7.94 -24.96 6.02
N ARG A 60 -8.71 -24.48 7.00
CA ARG A 60 -9.14 -25.26 8.16
C ARG A 60 -10.50 -25.89 7.93
#